data_AF-A0A9W9HU15-F1
#
_entry.id   AF-A0A9W9HU15-F1
#
_cell.length_a   1.000
_cell.length_b   1.000
_cell.length_c   1.000
_cell.angle_alpha   90.00
_cell.angle_beta   90.00
_cell.angle_gamma   90.00
#
_symmetry.space_group_name_H-M   'P 1'
#
loop_
_entity.id
_entity.type
_entity.pdbx_description
1 polymer ?
#
loop_
_entity_poly.entity_id
_entity_poly.type
_entity_poly.pdbx_seq_one_letter_code
_entity_poly.pdbx_strand_id
1 'polypeptide(L)'
;MLSDDFTISQLAIPAVSLLISFLAYSSQYFFLHFEAAPLRKDELWKINIFALCIWICYFRACFVDPGRLPTKANVALLDHPEKDTATGRQRWCRRCEAYKPPRAHHCKTCKRCIPKMDHHCPWTSNCVSHFTFPHFIRFLFYAVVGMGYLETLLWERASIVWSSRYLPSYLGPSVGQLIHLLLLFVINSMTVFALFILLVRSLWSLLFNTTTIESWEIERHETLVRRSRVLGGYLDAPGGKKIRIKKQEFPYDIGLWSNIKDGMGGSINIISWFWPLAATPDHETGWAFEINDFEDPGVSWPPPDPDRIPLPARPLPEDGSELLKSYSSAREEIEAFKRRQAEDFERARPSPEIQKRKRFHERHKQNDDREDDEQILPGPVYGDDSDEGEESWRNAEGERLRDFGVDEDVEFYDEDEIPLGILMKQRNQGR
;
A
#
# COMPACT_ATOMS: atom_id res chain seq x y z
N MET A 1 3.57 35.15 8.47
CA MET A 1 3.25 34.02 7.56
C MET A 1 4.36 32.99 7.66
N LEU A 2 4.46 32.32 8.80
CA LEU A 2 5.37 31.22 9.06
C LEU A 2 4.62 30.27 10.00
N SER A 3 4.80 28.97 9.75
CA SER A 3 4.30 27.78 10.45
C SER A 3 2.80 27.50 10.37
N ASP A 4 2.40 26.84 9.28
CA ASP A 4 1.50 25.69 9.40
C ASP A 4 2.37 24.42 9.36
N ASP A 5 2.20 23.62 10.41
CA ASP A 5 2.43 22.18 10.54
C ASP A 5 3.84 21.61 10.32
N PHE A 6 4.66 21.72 11.35
CA PHE A 6 5.70 20.73 11.59
C PHE A 6 5.06 19.37 11.84
N THR A 7 5.14 18.46 10.87
CA THR A 7 4.72 17.07 11.04
C THR A 7 5.92 16.24 11.50
N ILE A 8 5.77 15.41 12.54
CA ILE A 8 6.84 14.53 13.07
C ILE A 8 7.48 13.67 11.95
N SER A 9 6.72 13.33 10.92
CA SER A 9 7.20 12.64 9.71
C SER A 9 8.37 13.34 8.99
N GLN A 10 8.51 14.67 9.10
CA GLN A 10 9.62 15.42 8.51
C GLN A 10 10.95 15.15 9.21
N LEU A 11 10.94 14.67 10.46
CA LEU A 11 12.15 14.28 11.18
C LEU A 11 12.65 12.88 10.81
N ALA A 12 11.88 12.09 10.05
CA ALA A 12 12.23 10.70 9.79
C ALA A 12 13.56 10.57 9.02
N ILE A 13 13.75 11.32 7.93
CA ILE A 13 15.01 11.29 7.17
C ILE A 13 16.20 11.80 8.00
N PRO A 14 16.11 12.95 8.69
CA PRO A 14 17.16 13.37 9.62
C PRO A 14 17.48 12.32 10.69
N ALA A 15 16.47 11.69 11.31
CA ALA A 15 16.66 10.68 12.34
C ALA A 15 17.38 9.44 11.81
N VAL A 16 16.97 8.91 10.66
CA VAL A 16 17.64 7.77 10.01
C VAL A 16 19.06 8.14 9.60
N SER A 17 19.27 9.34 9.06
CA SER A 17 20.59 9.85 8.68
C SER A 17 21.54 9.98 9.89
N LEU A 18 21.02 10.45 11.03
CA LEU A 18 21.74 10.51 12.29
C LEU A 18 22.07 9.11 12.82
N LEU A 19 21.13 8.16 12.72
CA LEU A 19 21.34 6.77 13.11
C LEU A 19 22.45 6.12 12.26
N ILE A 20 22.39 6.26 10.93
CA ILE A 20 23.43 5.77 10.01
C ILE A 20 24.78 6.40 10.37
N SER A 21 24.81 7.71 10.59
CA SER A 21 26.04 8.44 10.93
C SER A 21 26.63 8.00 12.27
N PHE A 22 25.79 7.83 13.29
CA PHE A 22 26.20 7.34 14.61
C PHE A 22 26.80 5.94 14.47
N LEU A 23 26.05 4.98 13.93
CA LEU A 23 26.50 3.59 13.83
C LEU A 23 27.74 3.44 12.93
N ALA A 24 27.84 4.17 11.82
CA ALA A 24 28.95 4.04 10.89
C ALA A 24 30.23 4.75 11.35
N TYR A 25 30.13 5.98 11.89
CA TYR A 25 31.31 6.81 12.16
C TYR A 25 31.71 6.82 13.64
N SER A 26 30.75 6.78 14.57
CA SER A 26 31.08 6.73 15.99
C SER A 26 31.67 5.37 16.39
N SER A 27 31.26 4.28 15.72
CA SER A 27 31.88 2.97 15.88
C SER A 27 33.34 2.96 15.42
N GLN A 28 33.65 3.56 14.26
CA GLN A 28 35.03 3.71 13.80
C GLN A 28 35.87 4.54 14.78
N TYR A 29 35.32 5.66 15.27
CA TYR A 29 35.97 6.46 16.31
C TYR A 29 36.24 5.61 17.57
N PHE A 30 35.27 4.82 18.02
CA PHE A 30 35.44 3.92 19.15
C PHE A 30 36.54 2.88 18.90
N PHE A 31 36.55 2.22 17.74
CA PHE A 31 37.53 1.20 17.37
C PHE A 31 38.96 1.73 17.26
N LEU A 32 39.13 3.00 16.88
CA LEU A 32 40.44 3.66 16.84
C LEU A 32 41.03 3.91 18.24
N HIS A 33 40.18 4.14 19.23
CA HIS A 33 40.60 4.46 20.60
C HIS A 33 40.51 3.27 21.56
N PHE A 34 40.07 2.11 21.09
CA PHE A 34 39.96 0.89 21.89
C PHE A 34 41.24 0.04 21.74
N GLU A 35 42.22 0.27 22.62
CA GLU A 35 43.57 -0.29 22.52
C GLU A 35 43.62 -1.82 22.50
N ALA A 36 42.70 -2.49 23.20
CA ALA A 36 42.69 -3.95 23.29
C ALA A 36 42.32 -4.65 21.97
N ALA A 37 41.66 -3.95 21.03
CA ALA A 37 41.32 -4.46 19.71
C ALA A 37 41.24 -3.28 18.71
N PRO A 38 42.39 -2.77 18.25
CA PRO A 38 42.45 -1.60 17.37
C PRO A 38 41.84 -1.91 16.00
N LEU A 39 41.31 -0.88 15.36
CA LEU A 39 40.72 -0.97 14.02
C LEU A 39 41.75 -1.45 12.99
N ARG A 40 41.49 -2.60 12.36
CA ARG A 40 42.34 -3.13 11.28
C ARG A 40 42.09 -2.39 9.97
N LYS A 41 43.10 -2.32 9.10
CA LYS A 41 42.98 -1.68 7.78
C LYS A 41 41.89 -2.33 6.93
N ASP A 42 41.71 -3.65 7.06
CA ASP A 42 40.71 -4.37 6.29
C ASP A 42 39.28 -4.11 6.78
N GLU A 43 39.09 -4.00 8.10
CA GLU A 43 37.82 -3.58 8.71
C GLU A 43 37.45 -2.16 8.28
N LEU A 44 38.43 -1.24 8.26
CA LEU A 44 38.21 0.15 7.90
C LEU A 44 37.60 0.30 6.50
N TRP A 45 38.20 -0.33 5.47
CA TRP A 45 37.64 -0.18 4.12
C TRP A 45 36.31 -0.91 3.96
N LYS A 46 36.11 -2.06 4.62
CA LYS A 46 34.83 -2.80 4.59
C LYS A 46 33.69 -1.96 5.19
N ILE A 47 33.89 -1.38 6.38
CA ILE A 47 32.89 -0.51 7.03
C ILE A 47 32.55 0.67 6.13
N ASN A 48 33.56 1.32 5.55
CA ASN A 48 33.34 2.49 4.69
C ASN A 48 32.65 2.13 3.35
N ILE A 49 32.94 0.96 2.77
CA ILE A 49 32.19 0.47 1.59
C ILE A 49 30.73 0.22 1.95
N PHE A 50 30.45 -0.47 3.06
CA PHE A 50 29.06 -0.69 3.49
C PHE A 50 28.35 0.64 3.78
N ALA A 51 28.98 1.56 4.49
CA ALA A 51 28.43 2.88 4.75
C ALA A 51 28.12 3.63 3.45
N LEU A 52 29.04 3.62 2.47
CA LEU A 52 28.83 4.23 1.17
C LEU A 52 27.63 3.61 0.42
N CYS A 53 27.54 2.28 0.39
CA CYS A 53 26.41 1.57 -0.23
C CYS A 53 25.08 1.91 0.47
N ILE A 54 25.06 1.95 1.80
CA ILE A 54 23.87 2.33 2.58
C ILE A 54 23.45 3.76 2.24
N TRP A 55 24.38 4.71 2.23
CA TRP A 55 24.08 6.11 1.88
C TRP A 55 23.53 6.28 0.48
N ILE A 56 24.15 5.62 -0.51
CA ILE A 56 23.68 5.67 -1.91
C ILE A 56 22.27 5.09 -2.02
N CYS A 57 22.05 3.88 -1.50
CA CYS A 57 20.76 3.22 -1.60
C CYS A 57 19.66 3.97 -0.83
N TYR A 58 19.97 4.46 0.38
CA TYR A 58 19.03 5.26 1.17
C TYR A 58 18.67 6.57 0.48
N PHE A 59 19.66 7.29 -0.05
CA PHE A 59 19.42 8.50 -0.85
C PHE A 59 18.50 8.20 -2.04
N ARG A 60 18.75 7.13 -2.78
CA ARG A 60 17.89 6.75 -3.91
C ARG A 60 16.47 6.38 -3.45
N ALA A 61 16.31 5.65 -2.35
CA ALA A 61 15.00 5.32 -1.80
C ALA A 61 14.21 6.57 -1.37
N CYS A 62 14.89 7.59 -0.86
CA CYS A 62 14.26 8.85 -0.45
C CYS A 62 13.91 9.78 -1.62
N PHE A 63 14.78 9.89 -2.63
CA PHE A 63 14.71 10.97 -3.62
C PHE A 63 14.32 10.55 -5.04
N VAL A 64 14.33 9.25 -5.37
CA VAL A 64 13.80 8.78 -6.67
C VAL A 64 12.29 8.98 -6.70
N ASP A 65 11.76 9.52 -7.80
CA ASP A 65 10.32 9.70 -7.97
C ASP A 65 9.64 8.30 -8.01
N PRO A 66 8.71 7.99 -7.08
CA PRO A 66 7.97 6.72 -7.05
C PRO A 66 6.96 6.57 -8.19
N GLY A 67 6.90 7.52 -9.12
CA GLY A 67 6.09 7.44 -10.32
C GLY A 67 4.89 8.37 -10.27
N ARG A 68 4.40 8.71 -11.47
CA ARG A 68 3.23 9.55 -11.70
C ARG A 68 2.43 8.96 -12.82
N LEU A 69 1.10 9.00 -12.71
CA LEU A 69 0.23 8.64 -13.81
C LEU A 69 0.65 9.40 -15.10
N PRO A 70 0.62 8.73 -16.26
CA PRO A 70 0.88 9.39 -17.52
C PRO A 70 -0.11 10.54 -17.73
N THR A 71 0.39 11.70 -18.17
CA THR A 71 -0.48 12.85 -18.48
C THR A 71 -1.39 12.53 -19.67
N LYS A 72 -2.51 13.25 -19.84
CA LYS A 72 -3.56 13.02 -20.86
C LYS A 72 -3.07 12.77 -22.31
N ALA A 73 -1.85 13.16 -22.67
CA ALA A 73 -1.22 12.88 -23.96
C ALA A 73 -0.79 11.40 -24.14
N ASN A 74 -0.54 10.67 -23.06
CA ASN A 74 -0.08 9.27 -23.06
C ASN A 74 -1.21 8.27 -22.71
N VAL A 75 -2.46 8.74 -22.62
CA VAL A 75 -3.63 7.88 -22.34
C VAL A 75 -3.87 6.84 -23.45
N ALA A 76 -3.36 7.09 -24.67
CA ALA A 76 -3.37 6.12 -25.76
C ALA A 76 -2.52 4.86 -25.48
N LEU A 77 -1.56 4.91 -24.54
CA LEU A 77 -0.81 3.72 -24.11
C LEU A 77 -1.61 2.81 -23.16
N LEU A 78 -2.72 3.31 -22.61
CA LEU A 78 -3.64 2.54 -21.79
C LEU A 78 -4.76 1.92 -22.65
N ASP A 79 -4.63 1.82 -23.98
CA ASP A 79 -5.73 1.52 -24.93
C ASP A 79 -6.46 0.18 -24.72
N HIS A 80 -6.03 -0.66 -23.78
CA HIS A 80 -6.83 -1.75 -23.23
C HIS A 80 -6.81 -1.70 -21.70
N PRO A 81 -7.55 -0.78 -21.04
CA PRO A 81 -7.73 -0.88 -19.61
C PRO A 81 -8.67 -2.06 -19.42
N GLU A 82 -8.13 -3.13 -18.84
CA GLU A 82 -8.87 -4.33 -18.44
C GLU A 82 -10.19 -3.88 -17.82
N LYS A 83 -11.28 -4.08 -18.56
CA LYS A 83 -12.60 -3.79 -18.04
C LYS A 83 -12.85 -4.88 -17.02
N ASP A 84 -13.10 -4.50 -15.77
CA ASP A 84 -13.66 -5.45 -14.81
C ASP A 84 -14.94 -5.99 -15.43
N THR A 85 -14.96 -7.26 -15.81
CA THR A 85 -16.09 -7.91 -16.48
C THR A 85 -17.23 -8.22 -15.51
N ALA A 86 -16.99 -8.20 -14.19
CA ALA A 86 -18.03 -8.35 -13.18
C ALA A 86 -18.87 -7.08 -12.99
N THR A 87 -18.26 -5.90 -13.16
CA THR A 87 -18.93 -4.59 -13.04
C THR A 87 -19.05 -3.81 -14.37
N GLY A 88 -18.29 -4.21 -15.38
CA GLY A 88 -18.08 -3.49 -16.64
C GLY A 88 -17.23 -2.21 -16.52
N ARG A 89 -16.62 -1.93 -15.36
CA ARG A 89 -16.06 -0.61 -15.01
C ARG A 89 -14.53 -0.61 -14.93
N GLN A 90 -13.94 0.55 -15.23
CA GLN A 90 -12.51 0.80 -15.12
C GLN A 90 -12.27 1.65 -13.88
N ARG A 91 -11.30 1.25 -13.02
CA ARG A 91 -10.99 1.96 -11.78
C ARG A 91 -10.58 3.41 -12.08
N TRP A 92 -11.26 4.36 -11.45
CA TRP A 92 -11.03 5.79 -11.62
C TRP A 92 -10.54 6.45 -10.33
N CYS A 93 -9.55 7.32 -10.40
CA CYS A 93 -9.17 8.17 -9.27
C CYS A 93 -9.79 9.56 -9.44
N ARG A 94 -10.73 9.95 -8.57
CA ARG A 94 -11.32 11.30 -8.61
C ARG A 94 -10.35 12.40 -8.22
N ARG A 95 -9.46 12.15 -7.24
CA ARG A 95 -8.43 13.13 -6.83
C ARG A 95 -7.45 13.47 -7.96
N CYS A 96 -7.07 12.47 -8.75
CA CYS A 96 -6.14 12.63 -9.86
C CYS A 96 -6.85 12.87 -11.20
N GLU A 97 -8.18 12.73 -11.24
CA GLU A 97 -9.00 12.77 -12.46
C GLU A 97 -8.43 11.91 -13.61
N ALA A 98 -8.06 10.68 -13.28
CA ALA A 98 -7.41 9.76 -14.20
C ALA A 98 -7.77 8.29 -13.91
N TYR A 99 -7.72 7.47 -14.95
CA TYR A 99 -7.84 6.01 -14.82
C TYR A 99 -6.66 5.46 -14.03
N LYS A 100 -6.94 4.55 -13.10
CA LYS A 100 -5.92 3.83 -12.34
C LYS A 100 -5.45 2.62 -13.17
N PRO A 101 -4.17 2.56 -13.53
CA PRO A 101 -3.56 1.35 -14.09
C PRO A 101 -3.67 0.18 -13.10
N PRO A 102 -3.48 -1.07 -13.56
CA PRO A 102 -3.38 -2.21 -12.68
C PRO A 102 -2.34 -1.98 -11.57
N ARG A 103 -2.66 -2.42 -10.35
CA ARG A 103 -1.79 -2.35 -9.15
C ARG A 103 -1.45 -0.91 -8.68
N ALA A 104 -2.05 0.12 -9.27
CA ALA A 104 -1.84 1.51 -8.87
C ALA A 104 -2.84 1.96 -7.80
N HIS A 105 -2.36 2.66 -6.77
CA HIS A 105 -3.19 3.16 -5.67
C HIS A 105 -2.91 4.64 -5.42
N HIS A 106 -3.93 5.38 -4.95
CA HIS A 106 -3.76 6.78 -4.53
C HIS A 106 -3.12 6.85 -3.15
N CYS A 107 -1.94 7.46 -3.06
CA CYS A 107 -1.30 7.66 -1.76
C CYS A 107 -1.76 8.99 -1.14
N LYS A 108 -2.32 8.92 0.08
CA LYS A 108 -2.79 10.08 0.85
C LYS A 108 -1.66 11.06 1.19
N THR A 109 -0.44 10.58 1.39
CA THR A 109 0.71 11.43 1.73
C THR A 109 1.39 11.99 0.48
N CYS A 110 1.63 11.15 -0.53
CA CYS A 110 2.20 11.57 -1.81
C CYS A 110 1.21 12.41 -2.66
N LYS A 111 -0.10 12.40 -2.34
CA LYS A 111 -1.20 13.13 -3.01
C LYS A 111 -1.32 12.86 -4.51
N ARG A 112 -1.03 11.62 -4.91
CA ARG A 112 -1.07 11.16 -6.29
C ARG A 112 -1.17 9.64 -6.35
N CYS A 113 -1.62 9.12 -7.49
CA CYS A 113 -1.57 7.69 -7.77
C CYS A 113 -0.15 7.23 -8.06
N ILE A 114 0.25 6.14 -7.39
CA ILE A 114 1.57 5.53 -7.45
C ILE A 114 1.44 4.16 -8.15
N PRO A 115 2.21 3.89 -9.21
CA PRO A 115 2.19 2.59 -9.89
C PRO A 115 2.81 1.49 -9.03
N LYS A 116 2.16 0.31 -9.03
CA LYS A 116 2.53 -0.84 -8.19
C LYS A 116 2.89 -0.38 -6.77
N MET A 117 1.96 0.36 -6.16
CA MET A 117 2.19 0.93 -4.84
C MET A 117 2.33 -0.21 -3.83
N ASP A 118 3.41 -0.18 -3.04
CA ASP A 118 3.60 -1.12 -1.94
C ASP A 118 3.12 -0.50 -0.62
N HIS A 119 3.76 0.60 -0.22
CA HIS A 119 3.33 1.40 0.92
C HIS A 119 3.99 2.79 0.86
N HIS A 120 3.47 3.75 1.63
CA HIS A 120 4.19 4.98 1.94
C HIS A 120 5.10 4.74 3.14
N CYS A 121 6.42 4.82 2.96
CA CYS A 121 7.36 4.59 4.05
C CYS A 121 7.71 5.92 4.73
N PRO A 122 7.38 6.12 6.02
CA PRO A 122 7.73 7.34 6.74
C PRO A 122 9.25 7.53 6.83
N TRP A 123 10.01 6.44 6.98
CA TRP A 123 11.46 6.45 7.16
C TRP A 123 12.25 6.90 5.92
N THR A 124 11.67 6.78 4.74
CA THR A 124 12.23 7.33 3.49
C THR A 124 11.52 8.61 3.07
N SER A 125 10.46 9.02 3.79
CA SER A 125 9.54 10.09 3.39
C SER A 125 9.07 9.97 1.93
N ASN A 126 8.96 8.73 1.44
CA ASN A 126 8.70 8.45 0.03
C ASN A 126 7.86 7.18 -0.13
N CYS A 127 7.13 7.11 -1.24
CA CYS A 127 6.35 5.93 -1.58
C CYS A 127 7.28 4.80 -2.09
N VAL A 128 7.10 3.58 -1.57
CA VAL A 128 7.69 2.36 -2.14
C VAL A 128 6.78 1.87 -3.27
N SER A 129 7.34 1.72 -4.46
CA SER A 129 6.61 1.58 -5.73
C SER A 129 7.42 0.74 -6.73
N HIS A 130 6.90 0.50 -7.93
CA HIS A 130 7.66 -0.12 -9.03
C HIS A 130 9.08 0.47 -9.21
N PHE A 131 9.20 1.80 -9.15
CA PHE A 131 10.46 2.49 -9.43
C PHE A 131 11.41 2.58 -8.23
N THR A 132 10.88 2.56 -7.02
CA THR A 132 11.64 2.75 -5.77
C THR A 132 11.91 1.44 -5.02
N PHE A 133 11.11 0.39 -5.25
CA PHE A 133 11.24 -0.91 -4.59
C PHE A 133 12.62 -1.56 -4.78
N PRO A 134 13.24 -1.57 -5.99
CA PRO A 134 14.60 -2.10 -6.14
C PRO A 134 15.64 -1.36 -5.28
N HIS A 135 15.50 -0.04 -5.12
CA HIS A 135 16.41 0.77 -4.29
C HIS A 135 16.17 0.51 -2.79
N PHE A 136 14.92 0.32 -2.40
CA PHE A 136 14.53 -0.04 -1.04
C PHE A 136 15.09 -1.42 -0.62
N ILE A 137 14.96 -2.44 -1.47
CA ILE A 137 15.53 -3.78 -1.23
C ILE A 137 17.05 -3.70 -1.07
N ARG A 138 17.76 -2.98 -1.95
CA ARG A 138 19.22 -2.80 -1.85
C ARG A 138 19.61 -2.09 -0.56
N PHE A 139 18.86 -1.06 -0.16
CA PHE A 139 19.08 -0.36 1.11
C PHE A 139 18.97 -1.34 2.28
N LEU A 140 17.89 -2.12 2.37
CA LEU A 140 17.71 -3.11 3.44
C LEU A 140 18.81 -4.16 3.44
N PHE A 141 19.17 -4.68 2.26
CA PHE A 141 20.24 -5.67 2.12
C PHE A 141 21.57 -5.14 2.66
N TYR A 142 22.02 -3.96 2.19
CA TYR A 142 23.28 -3.39 2.65
C TYR A 142 23.24 -2.96 4.11
N ALA A 143 22.10 -2.47 4.60
CA ALA A 143 21.94 -2.12 6.01
C ALA A 143 22.06 -3.35 6.90
N VAL A 144 21.37 -4.46 6.59
CA VAL A 144 21.42 -5.71 7.35
C VAL A 144 22.82 -6.33 7.30
N VAL A 145 23.41 -6.44 6.11
CA VAL A 145 24.75 -7.05 5.97
C VAL A 145 25.83 -6.17 6.62
N GLY A 146 25.78 -4.85 6.42
CA GLY A 146 26.74 -3.91 6.99
C GLY A 146 26.65 -3.82 8.52
N MET A 147 25.44 -3.72 9.07
CA MET A 147 25.24 -3.71 10.53
C MET A 147 25.47 -5.09 11.15
N GLY A 148 25.20 -6.17 10.44
CA GLY A 148 25.56 -7.53 10.86
C GLY A 148 27.07 -7.70 10.95
N TYR A 149 27.82 -7.15 9.98
CA TYR A 149 29.27 -7.09 10.06
C TYR A 149 29.74 -6.24 11.25
N LEU A 150 29.14 -5.06 11.46
CA LEU A 150 29.43 -4.22 12.62
C LEU A 150 29.16 -4.95 13.95
N GLU A 151 28.07 -5.73 14.04
CA GLU A 151 27.74 -6.55 15.21
C GLU A 151 28.87 -7.53 15.55
N THR A 152 29.47 -8.18 14.54
CA THR A 152 30.61 -9.09 14.78
C THR A 152 31.83 -8.38 15.38
N LEU A 153 32.09 -7.13 14.95
CA LEU A 153 33.19 -6.31 15.46
C LEU A 153 32.91 -5.79 16.88
N LEU A 154 31.64 -5.47 17.17
CA LEU A 154 31.19 -5.09 18.51
C LEU A 154 31.25 -6.28 19.47
N TRP A 155 30.85 -7.46 19.01
CA TRP A 155 30.94 -8.70 19.79
C TRP A 155 32.38 -9.06 20.15
N GLU A 156 33.33 -8.96 19.21
CA GLU A 156 34.76 -9.18 19.50
C GLU A 156 35.22 -8.31 20.68
N ARG A 157 34.93 -7.00 20.64
CA ARG A 157 35.32 -6.04 21.69
C ARG A 157 34.58 -6.26 22.99
N ALA A 158 33.28 -6.54 22.95
CA ALA A 158 32.49 -6.89 24.11
C ALA A 158 33.03 -8.17 24.80
N SER A 159 33.44 -9.17 24.02
CA SER A 159 33.97 -10.42 24.55
C SER A 159 35.31 -10.22 25.28
N ILE A 160 36.15 -9.31 24.77
CA ILE A 160 37.39 -8.90 25.44
C ILE A 160 37.08 -8.25 26.78
N VAL A 161 36.20 -7.23 26.79
CA VAL A 161 35.78 -6.57 28.04
C VAL A 161 35.22 -7.56 29.06
N TRP A 162 34.39 -8.50 28.60
CA TRP A 162 33.80 -9.53 29.45
C TRP A 162 34.82 -10.52 30.02
N SER A 163 35.84 -10.89 29.23
CA SER A 163 36.93 -11.77 29.67
C SER A 163 37.81 -11.09 30.72
N SER A 164 37.99 -9.78 30.61
CA SER A 164 38.81 -8.95 31.49
C SER A 164 38.06 -8.41 32.72
N ARG A 165 36.83 -8.84 32.98
CA ARG A 165 35.93 -8.26 34.02
C ARG A 165 36.45 -8.31 35.46
N TYR A 166 37.42 -9.18 35.76
CA TYR A 166 38.03 -9.29 37.09
C TYR A 166 39.32 -8.47 37.24
N LEU A 167 39.81 -7.83 36.17
CA LEU A 167 40.96 -6.96 36.24
C LEU A 167 40.62 -5.66 36.99
N PRO A 168 41.59 -5.06 37.70
CA PRO A 168 41.42 -3.74 38.28
C PRO A 168 40.98 -2.71 37.23
N SER A 169 40.05 -1.82 37.61
CA SER A 169 39.40 -0.87 36.71
C SER A 169 40.36 0.08 35.97
N TYR A 170 41.54 0.36 36.52
CA TYR A 170 42.56 1.22 35.88
C TYR A 170 43.31 0.54 34.72
N LEU A 171 43.20 -0.78 34.57
CA LEU A 171 43.76 -1.53 33.43
C LEU A 171 42.71 -1.77 32.33
N GLY A 172 41.44 -1.43 32.58
CA GLY A 172 40.33 -1.63 31.66
C GLY A 172 39.98 -0.37 30.86
N PRO A 173 39.01 -0.48 29.94
CA PRO A 173 38.48 0.67 29.21
C PRO A 173 37.88 1.72 30.15
N SER A 174 37.92 2.98 29.72
CA SER A 174 37.30 4.08 30.48
C SER A 174 35.77 3.91 30.56
N VAL A 175 35.14 4.49 31.58
CA VAL A 175 33.67 4.47 31.74
C VAL A 175 32.97 5.01 30.49
N GLY A 176 33.51 6.05 29.85
CA GLY A 176 32.98 6.59 28.60
C GLY A 176 33.06 5.60 27.43
N GLN A 177 34.14 4.82 27.33
CA GLN A 177 34.27 3.75 26.35
C GLN A 177 33.27 2.61 26.60
N LEU A 178 33.04 2.24 27.86
CA LEU A 178 32.06 1.22 28.23
C LEU A 178 30.63 1.67 27.89
N ILE A 179 30.28 2.93 28.18
CA ILE A 179 28.97 3.50 27.81
C ILE A 179 28.82 3.55 26.29
N HIS A 180 29.84 4.00 25.56
CA HIS A 180 29.77 4.07 24.09
C HIS A 180 29.63 2.67 23.47
N LEU A 181 30.37 1.68 23.97
CA LEU A 181 30.24 0.28 23.53
C LEU A 181 28.83 -0.25 23.78
N LEU A 182 28.26 -0.01 24.97
CA LEU A 182 26.90 -0.43 25.30
C LEU A 182 25.87 0.20 24.36
N LEU A 183 25.97 1.51 24.12
CA LEU A 183 25.06 2.22 23.22
C LEU A 183 25.16 1.70 21.79
N LEU A 184 26.38 1.54 21.27
CA LEU A 184 26.61 0.96 19.95
C LEU A 184 26.02 -0.44 19.84
N PHE A 185 26.28 -1.30 20.83
CA PHE A 185 25.78 -2.67 20.84
C PHE A 185 24.25 -2.70 20.83
N VAL A 186 23.59 -2.08 21.81
CA VAL A 186 22.13 -2.12 21.94
C VAL A 186 21.44 -1.49 20.73
N ILE A 187 21.89 -0.32 20.28
CA ILE A 187 21.27 0.37 19.14
C ILE A 187 21.49 -0.44 17.86
N ASN A 188 22.69 -1.00 17.63
CA ASN A 188 22.96 -1.81 16.45
C ASN A 188 22.13 -3.11 16.45
N SER A 189 22.13 -3.87 17.56
CA SER A 189 21.40 -5.13 17.66
C SER A 189 19.88 -4.93 17.46
N MET A 190 19.29 -3.88 18.04
CA MET A 190 17.87 -3.58 17.85
C MET A 190 17.55 -3.16 16.42
N THR A 191 18.40 -2.30 15.83
CA THR A 191 18.20 -1.79 14.47
C THR A 191 18.35 -2.91 13.44
N VAL A 192 19.41 -3.73 13.54
CA VAL A 192 19.64 -4.84 12.61
C VAL A 192 18.54 -5.90 12.72
N PHE A 193 18.02 -6.17 13.92
CA PHE A 193 16.88 -7.07 14.10
C PHE A 193 15.62 -6.56 13.41
N ALA A 194 15.27 -5.29 13.61
CA ALA A 194 14.10 -4.68 12.97
C ALA A 194 14.23 -4.66 11.44
N LEU A 195 15.39 -4.25 10.91
CA LEU A 195 15.63 -4.24 9.47
C LEU A 195 15.73 -5.64 8.87
N PHE A 196 16.17 -6.65 9.62
CA PHE A 196 16.18 -8.04 9.17
C PHE A 196 14.77 -8.57 8.95
N ILE A 197 13.84 -8.32 9.89
CA ILE A 197 12.42 -8.68 9.73
C ILE A 197 11.86 -8.01 8.47
N LEU A 198 12.13 -6.70 8.31
CA LEU A 198 11.67 -5.95 7.15
C LEU A 198 12.25 -6.49 5.85
N LEU A 199 13.54 -6.85 5.83
CA LEU A 199 14.19 -7.48 4.68
C LEU A 199 13.54 -8.82 4.32
N VAL A 200 13.29 -9.69 5.31
CA VAL A 200 12.63 -10.99 5.06
C VAL A 200 11.24 -10.79 4.46
N ARG A 201 10.45 -9.86 5.01
CA ARG A 201 9.13 -9.51 4.47
C ARG A 201 9.24 -8.99 3.04
N SER A 202 10.16 -8.07 2.77
CA SER A 202 10.31 -7.51 1.42
C SER A 202 10.86 -8.52 0.41
N LEU A 203 11.68 -9.49 0.84
CA LEU A 203 12.10 -10.61 0.02
C LEU A 203 10.93 -11.56 -0.28
N TRP A 204 10.03 -11.78 0.68
CA TRP A 204 8.79 -12.53 0.44
C TRP A 204 7.93 -11.87 -0.64
N SER A 205 7.68 -10.55 -0.51
CA SER A 205 7.00 -9.76 -1.54
C SER A 205 7.67 -9.85 -2.91
N LEU A 206 9.01 -9.86 -2.95
CA LEU A 206 9.77 -10.02 -4.19
C LEU A 206 9.62 -11.42 -4.80
N LEU A 207 9.63 -12.48 -3.98
CA LEU A 207 9.53 -13.87 -4.44
C LEU A 207 8.16 -14.22 -5.04
N PHE A 208 7.09 -13.66 -4.47
CA PHE A 208 5.71 -13.93 -4.91
C PHE A 208 5.11 -12.81 -5.76
N ASN A 209 5.89 -11.79 -6.10
CA ASN A 209 5.45 -10.61 -6.85
C ASN A 209 4.20 -9.94 -6.25
N THR A 210 4.10 -9.93 -4.92
CA THR A 210 2.99 -9.36 -4.16
C THR A 210 3.42 -8.07 -3.48
N THR A 211 2.61 -7.03 -3.58
CA THR A 211 2.76 -5.84 -2.73
C THR A 211 2.16 -6.08 -1.35
N THR A 212 2.47 -5.23 -0.39
CA THR A 212 1.83 -5.19 0.93
C THR A 212 0.31 -4.99 0.81
N ILE A 213 -0.13 -4.12 -0.10
CA ILE A 213 -1.56 -3.88 -0.37
C ILE A 213 -2.20 -5.15 -0.96
N GLU A 214 -1.55 -5.78 -1.94
CA GLU A 214 -2.06 -7.01 -2.56
C GLU A 214 -2.09 -8.19 -1.59
N SER A 215 -1.11 -8.30 -0.68
CA SER A 215 -1.10 -9.33 0.37
C SER A 215 -2.34 -9.21 1.26
N TRP A 216 -2.72 -7.98 1.59
CA TRP A 216 -3.95 -7.67 2.32
C TRP A 216 -5.20 -7.99 1.49
N GLU A 217 -5.20 -7.71 0.17
CA GLU A 217 -6.32 -8.05 -0.72
C GLU A 217 -6.53 -9.56 -0.83
N ILE A 218 -5.45 -10.34 -0.88
CA ILE A 218 -5.46 -11.81 -0.87
C ILE A 218 -6.07 -12.32 0.44
N GLU A 219 -5.57 -11.86 1.59
CA GLU A 219 -6.08 -12.27 2.91
C GLU A 219 -7.57 -11.95 3.08
N ARG A 220 -8.00 -10.78 2.59
CA ARG A 220 -9.41 -10.38 2.56
C ARG A 220 -10.24 -11.34 1.73
N HIS A 221 -9.79 -11.66 0.52
CA HIS A 221 -10.51 -12.60 -0.36
C HIS A 221 -10.62 -13.99 0.25
N GLU A 222 -9.53 -14.51 0.83
CA GLU A 222 -9.54 -15.80 1.55
C GLU A 222 -10.55 -15.81 2.70
N THR A 223 -10.64 -14.71 3.44
CA THR A 223 -11.62 -14.53 4.51
C THR A 223 -13.05 -14.55 3.98
N LEU A 224 -13.32 -13.85 2.87
CA LEU A 224 -14.63 -13.84 2.22
C LEU A 224 -15.01 -15.21 1.66
N VAL A 225 -14.07 -15.93 1.05
CA VAL A 225 -14.27 -17.32 0.57
C VAL A 225 -14.59 -18.24 1.74
N ARG A 226 -13.87 -18.14 2.86
CA ARG A 226 -14.15 -18.94 4.07
C ARG A 226 -15.53 -18.67 4.62
N ARG A 227 -15.93 -17.39 4.74
CA ARG A 227 -17.28 -17.00 5.18
C ARG A 227 -18.35 -17.52 4.21
N SER A 228 -18.13 -17.35 2.92
CA SER A 228 -19.05 -17.82 1.88
C SER A 228 -19.25 -19.34 1.96
N ARG A 229 -18.20 -20.14 2.19
CA ARG A 229 -18.32 -21.60 2.36
C ARG A 229 -19.20 -22.00 3.55
N VAL A 230 -19.13 -21.27 4.66
CA VAL A 230 -19.97 -21.52 5.85
C VAL A 230 -21.43 -21.18 5.55
N LEU A 231 -21.68 -20.09 4.81
CA LEU A 231 -23.01 -19.60 4.46
C LEU A 231 -23.60 -20.22 3.18
N GLY A 232 -23.23 -21.47 2.86
CA GLY A 232 -23.80 -22.18 1.71
C GLY A 232 -23.34 -21.68 0.33
N GLY A 233 -22.22 -20.96 0.28
CA GLY A 233 -21.56 -20.51 -0.95
C GLY A 233 -21.95 -19.11 -1.44
N TYR A 234 -22.72 -18.34 -0.66
CA TYR A 234 -23.18 -17.00 -1.03
C TYR A 234 -22.95 -15.99 0.09
N LEU A 235 -22.74 -14.72 -0.27
CA LEU A 235 -22.71 -13.58 0.65
C LEU A 235 -23.74 -12.54 0.22
N ASP A 236 -24.37 -11.89 1.18
CA ASP A 236 -25.37 -10.85 0.93
C ASP A 236 -24.70 -9.50 0.65
N ALA A 237 -24.89 -8.97 -0.55
CA ALA A 237 -24.48 -7.64 -0.97
C ALA A 237 -25.59 -6.59 -0.70
N PRO A 238 -25.26 -5.28 -0.75
CA PRO A 238 -26.24 -4.20 -0.65
C PRO A 238 -27.45 -4.41 -1.58
N GLY A 239 -28.65 -4.13 -1.07
CA GLY A 239 -29.90 -4.33 -1.81
C GLY A 239 -30.42 -5.78 -1.82
N GLY A 240 -29.90 -6.65 -0.95
CA GLY A 240 -30.39 -8.05 -0.81
C GLY A 240 -29.91 -8.99 -1.91
N LYS A 241 -28.94 -8.57 -2.73
CA LYS A 241 -28.38 -9.38 -3.82
C LYS A 241 -27.44 -10.43 -3.24
N LYS A 242 -27.66 -11.70 -3.55
CA LYS A 242 -26.74 -12.80 -3.17
C LYS A 242 -25.63 -12.92 -4.20
N ILE A 243 -24.38 -12.90 -3.74
CA ILE A 243 -23.19 -13.00 -4.58
C ILE A 243 -22.41 -14.24 -4.21
N ARG A 244 -22.12 -15.06 -5.22
CA ARG A 244 -21.30 -16.25 -5.05
C ARG A 244 -19.84 -15.86 -5.07
N ILE A 245 -19.12 -16.12 -3.98
CA ILE A 245 -17.68 -15.89 -3.90
C ILE A 245 -16.96 -17.21 -4.16
N LYS A 246 -16.14 -17.21 -5.22
CA LYS A 246 -15.25 -18.32 -5.54
C LYS A 246 -13.83 -17.95 -5.15
N LYS A 247 -13.02 -18.95 -4.80
CA LYS A 247 -11.57 -18.77 -4.65
C LYS A 247 -11.03 -18.32 -6.01
N GLN A 248 -10.20 -17.30 -6.00
CA GLN A 248 -9.48 -16.78 -7.16
C GLN A 248 -7.99 -16.83 -6.82
N GLU A 249 -7.17 -17.30 -7.75
CA GLU A 249 -5.71 -17.29 -7.60
C GLU A 249 -5.15 -15.89 -7.90
N PHE A 250 -4.02 -15.57 -7.27
CA PHE A 250 -3.37 -14.27 -7.48
C PHE A 250 -2.75 -14.20 -8.89
N PRO A 251 -3.08 -13.19 -9.72
CA PRO A 251 -2.75 -13.20 -11.14
C PRO A 251 -1.29 -12.84 -11.45
N TYR A 252 -0.59 -12.12 -10.57
CA TYR A 252 0.75 -11.60 -10.86
C TYR A 252 1.90 -12.50 -10.41
N ASP A 253 1.62 -13.68 -9.83
CA ASP A 253 2.65 -14.69 -9.56
C ASP A 253 2.94 -15.48 -10.84
N ILE A 254 4.00 -15.08 -11.55
CA ILE A 254 4.44 -15.61 -12.85
C ILE A 254 5.66 -16.54 -12.71
N GLY A 255 5.94 -16.99 -11.48
CA GLY A 255 7.05 -17.87 -11.14
C GLY A 255 8.28 -17.13 -10.58
N LEU A 256 9.00 -17.81 -9.69
CA LEU A 256 10.03 -17.21 -8.81
C LEU A 256 11.05 -16.33 -9.55
N TRP A 257 11.62 -16.79 -10.67
CA TRP A 257 12.64 -16.03 -11.39
C TRP A 257 12.07 -14.77 -12.07
N SER A 258 10.91 -14.91 -12.71
CA SER A 258 10.21 -13.82 -13.38
C SER A 258 9.72 -12.78 -12.36
N ASN A 259 9.21 -13.23 -11.20
CA ASN A 259 8.83 -12.38 -10.08
C ASN A 259 10.00 -11.52 -9.59
N ILE A 260 11.17 -12.14 -9.36
CA ILE A 260 12.37 -11.41 -8.92
C ILE A 260 12.81 -10.42 -10.00
N LYS A 261 12.84 -10.83 -11.26
CA LYS A 261 13.20 -9.95 -12.39
C LYS A 261 12.28 -8.73 -12.44
N ASP A 262 10.98 -8.93 -12.36
CA ASP A 262 9.98 -7.85 -12.37
C ASP A 262 10.13 -6.92 -11.17
N GLY A 263 10.26 -7.47 -9.97
CA GLY A 263 10.45 -6.70 -8.75
C GLY A 263 11.77 -5.94 -8.70
N MET A 264 12.82 -6.41 -9.40
CA MET A 264 14.11 -5.72 -9.54
C MET A 264 14.19 -4.80 -10.77
N GLY A 265 13.06 -4.46 -11.39
CA GLY A 265 12.98 -3.48 -12.47
C GLY A 265 13.21 -4.03 -13.87
N GLY A 266 12.91 -5.32 -14.09
CA GLY A 266 13.04 -6.00 -15.38
C GLY A 266 14.47 -6.45 -15.72
N SER A 267 15.46 -6.11 -14.89
CA SER A 267 16.86 -6.47 -15.14
C SER A 267 17.11 -7.96 -14.91
N ILE A 268 17.66 -8.64 -15.91
CA ILE A 268 18.10 -10.04 -15.82
C ILE A 268 19.47 -10.15 -15.13
N ASN A 269 20.22 -9.03 -15.06
CA ASN A 269 21.57 -9.05 -14.52
C ASN A 269 21.57 -9.09 -12.99
N ILE A 270 21.88 -10.26 -12.42
CA ILE A 270 21.99 -10.49 -10.97
C ILE A 270 22.95 -9.49 -10.31
N ILE A 271 24.05 -9.11 -10.97
CA ILE A 271 25.01 -8.14 -10.40
C ILE A 271 24.31 -6.79 -10.18
N SER A 272 23.44 -6.39 -11.10
CA SER A 272 22.68 -5.14 -10.99
C SER A 272 21.65 -5.17 -9.84
N TRP A 273 21.26 -6.36 -9.37
CA TRP A 273 20.34 -6.48 -8.23
C TRP A 273 21.02 -6.03 -6.94
N PHE A 274 22.32 -6.28 -6.81
CA PHE A 274 23.11 -5.84 -5.67
C PHE A 274 23.81 -4.49 -5.91
N TRP A 275 23.97 -4.05 -7.16
CA TRP A 275 24.72 -2.83 -7.47
C TRP A 275 24.02 -1.54 -6.97
N PRO A 276 24.61 -0.75 -6.05
CA PRO A 276 23.98 0.47 -5.49
C PRO A 276 23.70 1.55 -6.54
N LEU A 277 24.47 1.57 -7.62
CA LEU A 277 24.34 2.54 -8.72
C LEU A 277 23.56 1.96 -9.90
N ALA A 278 22.81 0.87 -9.71
CA ALA A 278 21.93 0.34 -10.73
C ALA A 278 20.89 1.39 -11.16
N ALA A 279 20.54 1.37 -12.45
CA ALA A 279 19.54 2.27 -13.00
C ALA A 279 18.19 2.11 -12.31
N THR A 280 17.43 3.20 -12.25
CA THR A 280 16.01 3.14 -11.89
C THR A 280 15.24 2.47 -13.04
N PRO A 281 14.21 1.65 -12.75
CA PRO A 281 13.37 1.08 -13.81
C PRO A 281 12.78 2.17 -14.70
N ASP A 282 12.63 1.88 -15.99
CA ASP A 282 12.08 2.84 -16.95
C ASP A 282 10.63 3.17 -16.62
N HIS A 283 10.26 4.46 -16.70
CA HIS A 283 8.93 4.96 -16.41
C HIS A 283 7.81 4.31 -17.23
N GLU A 284 8.11 3.71 -18.39
CA GLU A 284 7.13 2.99 -19.22
C GLU A 284 6.74 1.62 -18.66
N THR A 285 7.58 1.03 -17.79
CA THR A 285 7.37 -0.35 -17.29
C THR A 285 6.41 -0.48 -16.12
N GLY A 286 5.92 0.63 -15.56
CA GLY A 286 5.07 0.65 -14.37
C GLY A 286 3.57 0.55 -14.62
N TRP A 287 3.13 0.28 -15.86
CA TRP A 287 1.73 0.43 -16.28
C TRP A 287 1.04 -0.86 -16.70
N ALA A 288 1.81 -1.87 -17.10
CA ALA A 288 1.31 -3.18 -17.51
C ALA A 288 2.19 -4.26 -16.87
N PHE A 289 1.55 -5.31 -16.38
CA PHE A 289 2.22 -6.41 -15.68
C PHE A 289 1.79 -7.72 -16.33
N GLU A 290 2.74 -8.64 -16.44
CA GLU A 290 2.46 -9.99 -16.91
C GLU A 290 1.57 -10.72 -15.88
N ILE A 291 0.62 -11.49 -16.39
CA ILE A 291 -0.31 -12.30 -15.60
C ILE A 291 -0.08 -13.79 -15.89
N ASN A 292 -0.43 -14.66 -14.95
CA ASN A 292 -0.18 -16.10 -15.02
C ASN A 292 -1.26 -16.91 -15.74
N ASP A 293 -2.31 -16.27 -16.23
CA ASP A 293 -3.42 -16.89 -16.97
C ASP A 293 -4.09 -18.08 -16.26
N PHE A 294 -4.02 -18.15 -14.91
CA PHE A 294 -4.68 -19.21 -14.14
C PHE A 294 -6.20 -19.06 -14.05
N GLU A 295 -6.68 -17.83 -14.16
CA GLU A 295 -8.09 -17.49 -14.11
C GLU A 295 -8.62 -17.14 -15.51
N ASP A 296 -9.93 -17.26 -15.71
CA ASP A 296 -10.54 -16.86 -16.98
C ASP A 296 -10.27 -15.36 -17.26
N PRO A 297 -10.02 -14.94 -18.51
CA PRO A 297 -9.75 -13.53 -18.86
C PRO A 297 -10.86 -12.53 -18.50
N GLY A 298 -12.02 -13.05 -18.09
CA GLY A 298 -13.16 -12.28 -17.62
C GLY A 298 -13.32 -12.30 -16.10
N VAL A 299 -12.25 -12.49 -15.32
CA VAL A 299 -12.28 -12.32 -13.86
C VAL A 299 -11.39 -11.13 -13.49
N SER A 300 -11.95 -10.18 -12.76
CA SER A 300 -11.20 -8.99 -12.31
C SER A 300 -10.34 -9.27 -11.08
N TRP A 301 -9.23 -8.54 -10.98
CA TRP A 301 -8.44 -8.44 -9.75
C TRP A 301 -8.29 -6.97 -9.34
N PRO A 302 -8.49 -6.62 -8.05
CA PRO A 302 -8.90 -7.48 -6.95
C PRO A 302 -10.34 -8.00 -7.09
N PRO A 303 -10.68 -9.14 -6.47
CA PRO A 303 -12.05 -9.66 -6.50
C PRO A 303 -13.05 -8.65 -5.93
N PRO A 304 -14.26 -8.53 -6.50
CA PRO A 304 -15.26 -7.56 -6.08
C PRO A 304 -15.71 -7.83 -4.64
N ASP A 305 -15.70 -6.78 -3.82
CA ASP A 305 -16.08 -6.87 -2.42
C ASP A 305 -17.62 -6.87 -2.28
N PRO A 306 -18.24 -7.93 -1.73
CA PRO A 306 -19.69 -8.00 -1.53
C PRO A 306 -20.25 -6.81 -0.77
N ASP A 307 -19.51 -6.30 0.21
CA ASP A 307 -19.94 -5.18 1.06
C ASP A 307 -19.84 -3.83 0.32
N ARG A 308 -19.12 -3.76 -0.80
CA ARG A 308 -18.83 -2.51 -1.53
C ARG A 308 -19.44 -2.45 -2.92
N ILE A 309 -20.23 -3.45 -3.30
CA ILE A 309 -20.91 -3.42 -4.60
C ILE A 309 -21.99 -2.33 -4.57
N PRO A 310 -22.00 -1.41 -5.56
CA PRO A 310 -22.99 -0.36 -5.64
C PRO A 310 -24.41 -0.93 -5.60
N LEU A 311 -25.30 -0.23 -4.90
CA LEU A 311 -26.73 -0.53 -4.97
C LEU A 311 -27.16 -0.47 -6.45
N PRO A 312 -27.89 -1.48 -6.95
CA PRO A 312 -28.42 -1.42 -8.29
C PRO A 312 -29.26 -0.14 -8.43
N ALA A 313 -29.11 0.55 -9.58
CA ALA A 313 -29.94 1.70 -9.88
C ALA A 313 -31.41 1.32 -9.72
N ARG A 314 -32.17 2.14 -9.00
CA ARG A 314 -33.58 1.88 -8.76
C ARG A 314 -34.25 1.61 -10.11
N PRO A 315 -35.01 0.50 -10.26
CA PRO A 315 -35.71 0.25 -11.51
C PRO A 315 -36.54 1.47 -11.85
N LEU A 316 -36.32 1.99 -13.05
CA LEU A 316 -37.15 3.03 -13.61
C LEU A 316 -38.60 2.52 -13.59
N PRO A 317 -39.58 3.35 -13.22
CA PRO A 317 -40.98 2.97 -13.28
C PRO A 317 -41.27 2.34 -14.66
N GLU A 318 -41.95 1.18 -14.68
CA GLU A 318 -42.29 0.48 -15.94
C GLU A 318 -43.06 1.36 -16.92
N ASP A 319 -43.75 2.37 -16.39
CA ASP A 319 -44.29 3.48 -17.17
C ASP A 319 -43.14 4.45 -17.53
N GLY A 320 -42.48 4.22 -18.67
CA GLY A 320 -41.43 5.07 -19.26
C GLY A 320 -41.83 6.54 -19.51
N SER A 321 -42.98 6.97 -19.01
CA SER A 321 -43.53 8.32 -18.89
C SER A 321 -42.53 9.39 -18.43
N GLU A 322 -41.52 9.07 -17.61
CA GLU A 322 -40.52 10.06 -17.19
C GLU A 322 -39.35 10.28 -18.16
N LEU A 323 -39.01 9.29 -18.99
CA LEU A 323 -37.84 9.34 -19.89
C LEU A 323 -38.13 9.96 -21.25
N LEU A 324 -39.41 10.08 -21.62
CA LEU A 324 -39.87 10.54 -22.94
C LEU A 324 -40.88 11.69 -22.86
N LYS A 325 -40.68 12.65 -21.93
CA LYS A 325 -41.42 13.92 -21.99
C LYS A 325 -40.93 14.74 -23.18
N SER A 326 -41.69 14.71 -24.27
CA SER A 326 -41.55 15.63 -25.40
C SER A 326 -41.95 17.03 -24.93
N TYR A 327 -40.97 17.93 -24.79
CA TYR A 327 -41.23 19.33 -24.44
C TYR A 327 -41.60 20.13 -25.70
N SER A 328 -42.58 21.02 -25.58
CA SER A 328 -43.09 21.78 -26.71
C SER A 328 -42.14 22.92 -27.14
N SER A 329 -41.19 23.30 -26.28
CA SER A 329 -40.18 24.33 -26.55
C SER A 329 -38.86 24.05 -25.84
N ALA A 330 -37.75 24.53 -26.44
CA ALA A 330 -36.40 24.40 -25.86
C ALA A 330 -36.28 25.06 -24.47
N ARG A 331 -37.07 26.10 -24.20
CA ARG A 331 -37.10 26.77 -22.89
C ARG A 331 -37.72 25.88 -21.82
N GLU A 332 -38.81 25.20 -22.18
CA GLU A 332 -39.52 24.27 -21.29
C GLU A 332 -38.67 23.03 -20.98
N GLU A 333 -37.88 22.57 -21.95
CA GLU A 333 -36.89 21.51 -21.76
C GLU A 333 -35.78 21.92 -20.79
N ILE A 334 -35.23 23.13 -20.92
CA ILE A 334 -34.21 23.67 -20.01
C ILE A 334 -34.76 23.84 -18.59
N GLU A 335 -35.98 24.35 -18.43
CA GLU A 335 -36.62 24.51 -17.12
C GLU A 335 -36.94 23.15 -16.47
N ALA A 336 -37.40 22.17 -17.26
CA ALA A 336 -37.60 20.82 -16.77
C ALA A 336 -36.28 20.11 -16.40
N PHE A 337 -35.20 20.34 -17.16
CA PHE A 337 -33.87 19.87 -16.81
C PHE A 337 -33.37 20.50 -15.50
N LYS A 338 -33.50 21.83 -15.34
CA LYS A 338 -33.13 22.54 -14.10
C LYS A 338 -33.94 22.07 -12.90
N ARG A 339 -35.22 21.77 -13.09
CA ARG A 339 -36.09 21.21 -12.04
C ARG A 339 -35.67 19.79 -11.67
N ARG A 340 -35.38 18.91 -12.63
CA ARG A 340 -34.80 17.59 -12.33
C ARG A 340 -33.45 17.71 -11.64
N GLN A 341 -32.60 18.64 -12.06
CA GLN A 341 -31.33 18.90 -11.41
C GLN A 341 -31.52 19.43 -9.99
N ALA A 342 -32.53 20.26 -9.73
CA ALA A 342 -32.86 20.76 -8.39
C ALA A 342 -33.47 19.66 -7.52
N GLU A 343 -34.35 18.81 -8.07
CA GLU A 343 -34.91 17.65 -7.37
C GLU A 343 -33.84 16.59 -7.08
N ASP A 344 -32.93 16.34 -8.02
CA ASP A 344 -31.77 15.48 -7.81
C ASP A 344 -30.81 16.11 -6.81
N PHE A 345 -30.63 17.44 -6.80
CA PHE A 345 -29.84 18.14 -5.80
C PHE A 345 -30.51 18.18 -4.43
N GLU A 346 -31.83 18.16 -4.34
CA GLU A 346 -32.58 18.00 -3.09
C GLU A 346 -32.64 16.56 -2.61
N ARG A 347 -32.61 15.56 -3.51
CA ARG A 347 -32.43 14.13 -3.20
C ARG A 347 -30.98 13.79 -2.84
N ALA A 348 -30.03 14.48 -3.47
CA ALA A 348 -28.59 14.41 -3.21
C ALA A 348 -28.13 15.46 -2.19
N ARG A 349 -29.05 16.25 -1.61
CA ARG A 349 -28.77 16.83 -0.30
C ARG A 349 -28.43 15.63 0.55
N PRO A 350 -27.23 15.60 1.16
CA PRO A 350 -26.93 14.52 2.06
C PRO A 350 -28.07 14.51 3.08
N SER A 351 -28.82 13.40 3.14
CA SER A 351 -29.20 12.95 4.47
C SER A 351 -27.91 13.03 5.29
N PRO A 352 -27.93 13.65 6.49
CA PRO A 352 -26.70 13.91 7.21
C PRO A 352 -25.79 12.68 7.33
N GLU A 353 -26.34 11.47 7.21
CA GLU A 353 -25.58 10.24 7.11
C GLU A 353 -25.63 9.59 5.71
N ILE A 354 -24.45 9.40 5.11
CA ILE A 354 -24.17 8.13 4.44
C ILE A 354 -24.40 7.05 5.51
N GLN A 355 -25.60 6.46 5.56
CA GLN A 355 -25.88 5.41 6.54
C GLN A 355 -25.03 4.19 6.17
N LYS A 356 -23.98 3.97 6.96
CA LYS A 356 -23.03 2.90 6.74
C LYS A 356 -23.68 1.56 7.10
N ARG A 357 -23.33 0.51 6.35
CA ARG A 357 -23.81 -0.85 6.62
C ARG A 357 -23.28 -1.31 7.98
N LYS A 358 -24.13 -1.94 8.81
CA LYS A 358 -23.71 -2.54 10.09
C LYS A 358 -22.69 -3.64 9.87
N ARG A 359 -21.82 -3.96 10.85
CA ARG A 359 -20.76 -4.96 10.67
C ARG A 359 -21.35 -6.34 10.32
N PHE A 360 -20.65 -7.13 9.50
CA PHE A 360 -21.08 -8.48 9.14
C PHE A 360 -21.59 -9.32 10.32
N HIS A 361 -20.86 -9.33 11.44
CA HIS A 361 -21.25 -10.11 12.64
C HIS A 361 -22.56 -9.62 13.28
N GLU A 362 -22.82 -8.32 13.27
CA GLU A 362 -24.08 -7.76 13.79
C GLU A 362 -25.25 -8.11 12.88
N ARG A 363 -25.02 -8.08 11.55
CA ARG A 363 -26.02 -8.51 10.55
C ARG A 363 -26.31 -10.00 10.64
N HIS A 364 -25.30 -10.83 10.87
CA HIS A 364 -25.47 -12.27 10.99
C HIS A 364 -26.17 -12.66 12.30
N LYS A 365 -25.82 -12.03 13.43
CA LYS A 365 -26.54 -12.25 14.70
C LYS A 365 -28.01 -11.91 14.57
N GLN A 366 -28.33 -10.77 13.95
CA GLN A 366 -29.72 -10.42 13.63
C GLN A 366 -30.42 -11.40 12.68
N ASN A 367 -29.70 -12.27 11.98
CA ASN A 367 -30.29 -13.34 11.16
C ASN A 367 -30.41 -14.65 11.95
N ASP A 368 -29.44 -15.01 12.80
CA ASP A 368 -29.53 -16.18 13.69
C ASP A 368 -30.67 -16.00 14.70
N ASP A 369 -30.82 -14.81 15.28
CA ASP A 369 -31.92 -14.48 16.20
C ASP A 369 -33.31 -14.55 15.52
N ARG A 370 -33.38 -14.66 14.18
CA ARG A 370 -34.64 -14.86 13.43
C ARG A 370 -35.04 -16.33 13.33
N GLU A 371 -34.10 -17.26 13.44
CA GLU A 371 -34.44 -18.70 13.37
C GLU A 371 -35.15 -19.17 14.65
N ASP A 372 -34.99 -18.45 15.77
CA ASP A 372 -35.58 -18.78 17.06
C ASP A 372 -36.88 -18.02 17.40
N ASP A 373 -37.23 -16.92 16.69
CA ASP A 373 -38.41 -16.11 17.02
C ASP A 373 -39.13 -15.57 15.75
N GLU A 374 -40.26 -16.18 15.38
CA GLU A 374 -41.01 -15.93 14.12
C GLU A 374 -41.66 -14.53 14.01
N GLN A 375 -41.45 -13.60 14.96
CA GLN A 375 -42.17 -12.31 15.00
C GLN A 375 -41.31 -11.05 14.98
N ILE A 376 -40.00 -11.14 14.79
CA ILE A 376 -39.13 -9.95 14.77
C ILE A 376 -39.09 -9.35 13.36
N LEU A 377 -39.70 -8.17 13.18
CA LEU A 377 -39.52 -7.32 11.99
C LEU A 377 -38.02 -7.08 11.76
N PRO A 378 -37.53 -7.14 10.50
CA PRO A 378 -36.11 -6.96 10.23
C PRO A 378 -35.64 -5.61 10.75
N GLY A 379 -34.67 -5.62 11.67
CA GLY A 379 -33.95 -4.43 12.08
C GLY A 379 -33.26 -3.76 10.87
N PRO A 380 -32.95 -2.45 10.94
CA PRO A 380 -32.33 -1.76 9.83
C PRO A 380 -30.94 -2.36 9.53
N VAL A 381 -30.71 -2.70 8.25
CA VAL A 381 -29.42 -3.19 7.69
C VAL A 381 -28.31 -2.13 7.78
N TYR A 382 -28.73 -0.87 7.92
CA TYR A 382 -27.89 0.30 8.07
C TYR A 382 -27.94 0.79 9.55
N GLY A 383 -26.83 1.37 10.02
CA GLY A 383 -26.69 1.91 11.38
C GLY A 383 -27.46 3.21 11.63
N ASP A 384 -27.59 3.60 12.90
CA ASP A 384 -28.01 4.94 13.36
C ASP A 384 -26.78 5.88 13.45
N ASP A 385 -26.95 7.19 13.65
CA ASP A 385 -25.88 8.22 13.65
C ASP A 385 -24.76 7.97 14.68
N SER A 386 -25.04 7.10 15.65
CA SER A 386 -24.12 6.65 16.70
C SER A 386 -23.32 5.39 16.34
N ASP A 387 -23.72 4.65 15.30
CA ASP A 387 -22.97 3.53 14.75
C ASP A 387 -21.92 4.08 13.78
N GLU A 388 -20.65 4.10 14.20
CA GLU A 388 -19.51 4.22 13.29
C GLU A 388 -19.53 3.03 12.33
N GLY A 389 -20.36 3.10 11.29
CA GLY A 389 -20.57 1.93 10.44
C GLY A 389 -19.32 1.58 9.65
N GLU A 390 -19.41 0.46 8.93
CA GLU A 390 -18.31 -0.45 8.62
C GLU A 390 -16.92 0.21 8.58
N GLU A 391 -16.20 0.06 9.69
CA GLU A 391 -14.76 0.20 9.70
C GLU A 391 -14.19 -0.56 8.50
N SER A 392 -13.45 0.12 7.60
CA SER A 392 -12.67 -0.51 6.52
C SER A 392 -12.08 -1.83 7.01
N TRP A 393 -12.21 -2.90 6.21
CA TRP A 393 -11.77 -4.25 6.60
C TRP A 393 -10.40 -4.18 7.28
N ARG A 394 -10.25 -4.92 8.37
CA ARG A 394 -8.98 -5.06 9.08
C ARG A 394 -8.46 -6.45 8.82
N ASN A 395 -7.15 -6.56 8.61
CA ASN A 395 -6.49 -7.87 8.57
C ASN A 395 -6.53 -8.54 9.95
N ALA A 396 -6.05 -9.78 10.03
CA ALA A 396 -5.95 -10.51 11.29
C ALA A 396 -5.16 -9.76 12.38
N GLU A 397 -4.28 -8.84 11.99
CA GLU A 397 -3.44 -8.02 12.86
C GLU A 397 -4.10 -6.68 13.26
N GLY A 398 -5.28 -6.37 12.71
CA GLY A 398 -6.03 -5.15 13.02
C GLY A 398 -5.67 -3.93 12.17
N GLU A 399 -4.79 -4.07 11.18
CA GLU A 399 -4.30 -3.02 10.29
C GLU A 399 -5.27 -2.71 9.13
N ARG A 400 -5.16 -1.50 8.60
CA ARG A 400 -5.99 -0.97 7.51
C ARG A 400 -5.15 -0.51 6.31
N LEU A 401 -5.76 -0.37 5.13
CA LEU A 401 -5.06 0.12 3.93
C LEU A 401 -4.49 1.53 4.12
N ARG A 402 -5.18 2.38 4.88
CA ARG A 402 -4.67 3.72 5.24
C ARG A 402 -3.35 3.69 6.00
N ASP A 403 -3.08 2.63 6.75
CA ASP A 403 -1.85 2.50 7.55
C ASP A 403 -0.63 2.27 6.63
N PHE A 404 -0.86 1.79 5.41
CA PHE A 404 0.11 1.70 4.32
C PHE A 404 0.14 2.95 3.42
N GLY A 405 -0.55 4.02 3.80
CA GLY A 405 -0.57 5.31 3.12
C GLY A 405 -1.56 5.41 1.96
N VAL A 406 -2.41 4.40 1.76
CA VAL A 406 -3.49 4.40 0.76
C VAL A 406 -4.61 5.36 1.19
N ASP A 407 -5.16 6.13 0.26
CA ASP A 407 -6.32 6.98 0.52
C ASP A 407 -7.61 6.14 0.39
N GLU A 408 -8.05 5.56 1.49
CA GLU A 408 -9.22 4.69 1.57
C GLU A 408 -10.48 5.32 0.98
N ASP A 409 -10.70 6.62 1.18
CA ASP A 409 -11.88 7.30 0.64
C ASP A 409 -11.89 7.25 -0.91
N VAL A 410 -10.69 7.37 -1.50
CA VAL A 410 -10.46 7.41 -2.95
C VAL A 410 -10.43 6.03 -3.58
N GLU A 411 -10.01 5.00 -2.83
CA GLU A 411 -10.06 3.61 -3.28
C GLU A 411 -11.46 2.98 -3.12
N PHE A 412 -12.27 3.43 -2.16
CA PHE A 412 -13.51 2.73 -1.80
C PHE A 412 -14.79 3.38 -2.31
N TYR A 413 -14.87 4.71 -2.33
CA TYR A 413 -16.10 5.42 -2.72
C TYR A 413 -16.00 6.09 -4.09
N ASP A 414 -14.76 6.38 -4.51
CA ASP A 414 -14.52 7.20 -5.69
C ASP A 414 -14.27 6.41 -6.98
N GLU A 415 -13.94 5.11 -6.89
CA GLU A 415 -13.53 4.30 -8.05
C GLU A 415 -14.63 4.08 -9.09
N ASP A 416 -15.90 4.18 -8.68
CA ASP A 416 -17.05 3.75 -9.46
C ASP A 416 -17.87 4.88 -10.12
N GLU A 417 -17.63 6.15 -9.78
CA GLU A 417 -18.32 7.28 -10.41
C GLU A 417 -17.36 8.07 -11.31
N ILE A 418 -17.29 7.67 -12.56
CA ILE A 418 -16.65 8.47 -13.61
C ILE A 418 -17.51 9.72 -13.81
N PRO A 419 -16.96 10.95 -13.70
CA PRO A 419 -17.73 12.16 -13.89
C PRO A 419 -18.43 12.19 -15.26
N LEU A 420 -19.70 12.61 -15.29
CA LEU A 420 -20.50 12.70 -16.52
C LEU A 420 -19.79 13.43 -17.66
N GLY A 421 -19.04 14.50 -17.34
CA GLY A 421 -18.25 15.24 -18.34
C GLY A 421 -17.14 14.42 -19.02
N ILE A 422 -16.58 13.42 -18.33
CA ILE A 422 -15.60 12.48 -18.89
C ILE A 422 -16.31 11.43 -19.76
N LEU A 423 -17.42 10.87 -19.30
CA LEU A 423 -18.23 9.92 -20.07
C LEU A 423 -18.75 10.56 -21.38
N MET A 424 -19.18 11.82 -21.32
CA MET A 424 -19.61 12.56 -22.51
C MET A 424 -18.46 12.81 -23.50
N LYS A 425 -17.24 13.06 -23.01
CA LYS A 425 -16.04 13.20 -23.86
C LYS A 425 -15.70 11.89 -24.57
N GLN A 426 -15.75 10.75 -23.87
CA GLN A 426 -15.53 9.43 -24.49
C GLN A 426 -16.56 9.14 -25.58
N ARG A 427 -17.85 9.41 -25.30
CA ARG A 427 -18.91 9.24 -26.29
C ARG A 427 -18.70 10.10 -27.54
N ASN A 428 -18.10 11.28 -27.39
CA ASN A 428 -17.80 12.17 -28.51
C ASN A 428 -16.51 11.80 -29.26
N GLN A 429 -15.61 11.03 -28.66
CA GLN A 429 -14.38 10.53 -29.30
C GLN A 429 -14.58 9.17 -30.00
N GLY A 430 -15.61 8.41 -29.61
CA GLY A 430 -16.02 7.15 -30.25
C GLY A 430 -17.04 7.30 -31.40
N ARG A 431 -17.26 8.52 -31.89
CA ARG A 431 -17.96 8.86 -33.14
C ARG A 431 -16.97 9.56 -34.06
#